data_AF-A0A916JD65-F1
#
_entry.id   AF-A0A916JD65-F1
#
_cell.length_a   1.000
_cell.length_b   1.000
_cell.length_c   1.000
_cell.angle_alpha   90.00
_cell.angle_beta   90.00
_cell.angle_gamma   90.00
#
_symmetry.space_group_name_H-M   'P 1'
#
loop_
_entity.id
_entity.type
_entity.pdbx_description
1 polymer ?
#
loop_
_entity_poly.entity_id
_entity_poly.type
_entity_poly.pdbx_seq_one_letter_code
_entity_poly.pdbx_strand_id
1 'polypeptide(L)'
;MKHVLILDTNPLPLNSRLMDLPENCRNEVMVEEVKYIYQVIRKLLFRPKDRLSPVPSEYDLLIVGLTSTDEDYEKVNFIRYIKRNKPELPLLIFSHKEKDWLIRQLLIIKNHELAPITDRRDIREVVETFLERGILD
;
A
#
# COMPACT_ATOMS: atom_id res chain seq x y z
N MET A 1 -17.07 3.67 1.36
CA MET A 1 -15.89 4.20 0.64
C MET A 1 -14.66 3.64 1.33
N LYS A 2 -13.84 2.86 0.62
CA LYS A 2 -12.58 2.30 1.13
C LYS A 2 -11.45 3.32 0.97
N HIS A 3 -10.53 3.34 1.91
CA HIS A 3 -9.45 4.30 2.02
C HIS A 3 -8.11 3.63 1.77
N VAL A 4 -7.46 3.99 0.67
CA VAL A 4 -6.17 3.43 0.26
C VAL A 4 -5.09 4.47 0.48
N LEU A 5 -4.05 4.12 1.25
CA LEU A 5 -2.85 4.94 1.41
C LEU A 5 -1.72 4.34 0.59
N ILE A 6 -1.05 5.17 -0.20
CA ILE A 6 0.07 4.77 -1.05
C ILE A 6 1.33 5.47 -0.56
N LEU A 7 2.34 4.69 -0.21
CA LEU A 7 3.71 5.14 -0.04
C LEU A 7 4.48 4.86 -1.32
N ASP A 8 4.73 5.87 -2.15
CA ASP A 8 5.51 5.71 -3.37
C ASP A 8 6.44 6.90 -3.60
N THR A 9 7.69 6.61 -3.94
CA THR A 9 8.70 7.62 -4.30
C THR A 9 8.90 7.71 -5.82
N ASN A 10 8.22 6.88 -6.60
CA ASN A 10 8.33 6.89 -8.05
C ASN A 10 7.80 8.22 -8.64
N PRO A 11 8.52 8.85 -9.59
CA PRO A 11 8.01 10.03 -10.30
C PRO A 11 6.77 9.75 -11.16
N LEU A 12 6.49 8.49 -11.52
CA LEU A 12 5.25 8.05 -12.13
C LEU A 12 4.31 7.51 -11.03
N PRO A 13 3.38 8.33 -10.51
CA PRO A 13 2.61 7.99 -9.32
C PRO A 13 1.68 6.80 -9.56
N LEU A 14 1.72 5.83 -8.66
CA LEU A 14 0.80 4.68 -8.64
C LEU A 14 -0.68 5.10 -8.65
N ASN A 15 -1.00 6.24 -8.04
CA ASN A 15 -2.36 6.77 -8.02
C ASN A 15 -2.94 6.96 -9.43
N SER A 16 -2.12 7.39 -10.40
CA SER A 16 -2.58 7.52 -11.79
C SER A 16 -3.06 6.20 -12.40
N ARG A 17 -2.43 5.07 -12.04
CA ARG A 17 -2.82 3.74 -12.51
C ARG A 17 -4.07 3.20 -11.82
N LEU A 18 -4.36 3.69 -10.61
CA LEU A 18 -5.57 3.33 -9.88
C LEU A 18 -6.76 4.22 -10.27
N MET A 19 -6.52 5.39 -10.88
CA MET A 19 -7.61 6.23 -11.41
C MET A 19 -8.27 5.63 -12.67
N ASP A 20 -7.61 4.64 -13.31
CA ASP A 20 -8.14 3.86 -14.42
C ASP A 20 -9.03 2.68 -13.97
N LEU A 21 -9.34 2.58 -12.68
CA LEU A 21 -10.35 1.64 -12.16
C LEU A 21 -11.73 1.91 -12.80
N PRO A 22 -12.57 0.87 -13.00
CA PRO A 22 -13.94 1.04 -13.49
C PRO A 22 -14.69 2.06 -12.63
N GLU A 23 -15.58 2.85 -13.24
CA GLU A 23 -16.33 3.92 -12.53
C GLU A 23 -17.03 3.43 -11.26
N ASN A 24 -17.53 2.18 -11.28
CA ASN A 24 -18.16 1.52 -10.16
C ASN A 24 -17.21 1.35 -8.95
N CYS A 25 -15.94 1.04 -9.20
CA CYS A 25 -14.92 0.93 -8.16
C CYS A 25 -14.36 2.29 -7.76
N ARG A 26 -14.22 3.21 -8.72
CA ARG A 26 -13.62 4.54 -8.50
C ARG A 26 -14.42 5.40 -7.52
N ASN A 27 -15.75 5.34 -7.58
CA ASN A 27 -16.62 6.06 -6.65
C ASN A 27 -16.62 5.49 -5.23
N GLU A 28 -16.08 4.28 -5.07
CA GLU A 28 -16.02 3.59 -3.79
C GLU A 28 -14.65 3.68 -3.12
N VAL A 29 -13.66 4.32 -3.74
CA VAL A 29 -12.27 4.37 -3.24
C VAL A 29 -11.74 5.78 -3.13
N MET A 30 -11.24 6.12 -1.95
CA MET A 30 -10.45 7.32 -1.72
C MET A 30 -8.97 6.96 -1.65
N VAL A 31 -8.18 7.46 -2.61
CA VAL A 31 -6.74 7.24 -2.67
C VAL A 31 -5.99 8.45 -2.14
N GLU A 32 -5.08 8.21 -1.19
CA GLU A 32 -4.10 9.20 -0.72
C GLU A 32 -2.69 8.71 -1.02
N GLU A 33 -1.85 9.59 -1.57
CA GLU A 33 -0.46 9.27 -1.88
C GLU A 33 0.49 10.11 -1.01
N VAL A 34 1.55 9.47 -0.52
CA VAL A 34 2.62 10.06 0.26
C VAL A 34 3.96 9.56 -0.24
N LYS A 35 5.00 10.39 -0.10
CA LYS A 35 6.35 10.09 -0.58
C LYS A 35 7.26 9.54 0.50
N TYR A 36 6.95 9.81 1.78
CA TYR A 36 7.86 9.50 2.88
C TYR A 36 7.19 8.68 3.97
N ILE A 37 7.96 7.77 4.57
CA ILE A 37 7.52 6.90 5.68
C ILE A 37 6.95 7.72 6.84
N TYR A 38 7.58 8.85 7.21
CA TYR A 38 7.09 9.69 8.31
C TYR A 38 5.68 10.24 8.05
N GLN A 39 5.30 10.45 6.78
CA GLN A 39 3.95 10.89 6.42
C GLN A 39 2.94 9.77 6.63
N VAL A 40 3.31 8.53 6.31
CA VAL A 40 2.49 7.34 6.62
C VAL A 40 2.30 7.22 8.12
N ILE A 41 3.39 7.25 8.89
CA ILE A 41 3.34 7.14 10.37
C ILE A 41 2.47 8.26 10.96
N ARG A 42 2.67 9.51 10.52
CA ARG A 42 1.86 10.63 10.98
C ARG A 42 0.38 10.43 10.65
N LYS A 43 0.04 9.93 9.46
CA LYS A 43 -1.34 9.66 9.07
C LYS A 43 -1.97 8.49 9.83
N LEU A 44 -1.18 7.47 10.17
CA LEU A 44 -1.65 6.33 10.95
C LEU A 44 -1.81 6.66 12.45
N LEU A 45 -0.94 7.51 13.01
CA LEU A 45 -0.94 7.85 14.44
C LEU A 45 -1.76 9.11 14.77
N PHE A 46 -1.75 10.10 13.88
CA PHE A 46 -2.22 11.45 14.13
C PHE A 46 -2.97 12.02 12.92
N ARG A 47 -4.12 11.45 12.57
CA ARG A 47 -5.03 12.19 11.66
C ARG A 47 -5.59 13.42 12.39
N PRO A 48 -5.72 14.57 11.71
CA PRO A 48 -6.33 15.74 12.32
C PRO A 48 -7.74 15.39 12.79
N LYS A 49 -8.07 15.75 14.03
CA LYS A 49 -9.41 15.69 14.62
C LYS A 49 -10.35 16.71 13.95
N ASP A 50 -10.31 16.87 12.64
CA ASP A 50 -11.29 17.70 11.94
C ASP A 50 -12.58 16.91 11.83
N ARG A 51 -13.43 17.15 12.83
CA ARG A 51 -14.74 16.53 13.13
C ARG A 51 -15.80 16.69 12.02
N LEU A 52 -15.42 17.04 10.80
CA LEU A 52 -16.32 17.38 9.71
C LEU A 52 -16.20 16.49 8.47
N SER A 53 -15.20 15.59 8.39
CA SER A 53 -15.13 14.63 7.28
C SER A 53 -15.68 13.26 7.69
N PRO A 54 -16.62 12.66 6.94
CA PRO A 54 -17.25 11.37 7.25
C PRO A 54 -16.33 10.17 6.93
N VAL A 55 -15.02 10.37 7.02
CA VAL A 55 -14.03 9.39 6.59
C VAL A 55 -13.81 8.35 7.70
N PRO A 56 -13.90 7.03 7.39
CA PRO A 56 -13.61 5.94 8.32
C PRO A 56 -12.28 6.11 9.07
N SER A 57 -12.26 5.60 10.30
CA SER A 57 -11.18 5.79 11.28
C SER A 57 -9.86 5.07 10.94
N GLU A 58 -9.82 4.27 9.88
CA GLU A 58 -8.69 3.42 9.52
C GLU A 58 -8.55 3.34 8.00
N TYR A 59 -7.32 3.19 7.50
CA TYR A 59 -7.10 2.89 6.09
C TYR A 59 -7.40 1.42 5.86
N ASP A 60 -8.14 1.11 4.81
CA ASP A 60 -8.45 -0.28 4.44
C ASP A 60 -7.26 -0.97 3.78
N LEU A 61 -6.36 -0.20 3.14
CA LEU A 61 -5.19 -0.76 2.47
C LEU A 61 -4.01 0.22 2.50
N LEU A 62 -2.83 -0.30 2.81
CA LEU A 62 -1.55 0.38 2.64
C LEU A 62 -0.78 -0.24 1.46
N ILE A 63 -0.55 0.52 0.41
CA ILE A 63 0.30 0.12 -0.72
C ILE A 63 1.70 0.72 -0.52
N VAL A 64 2.75 -0.09 -0.61
CA VAL A 64 4.15 0.36 -0.56
C VAL A 64 4.81 0.10 -1.91
N GLY A 65 5.08 1.19 -2.63
CA GLY A 65 5.75 1.22 -3.93
C GLY A 65 7.28 1.21 -3.79
N LEU A 66 7.93 0.30 -4.52
CA LEU A 66 9.37 0.08 -4.49
C LEU A 66 9.99 0.40 -5.86
N THR A 67 11.12 1.12 -5.89
CA THR A 67 11.62 1.81 -7.11
C THR A 67 12.98 1.32 -7.62
N SER A 68 13.72 0.50 -6.87
CA SER A 68 15.07 -0.07 -7.10
C SER A 68 16.25 0.73 -6.54
N THR A 69 16.01 1.55 -5.52
CA THR A 69 17.04 2.39 -4.86
C THR A 69 17.29 1.93 -3.42
N ASP A 70 18.32 2.49 -2.77
CA ASP A 70 18.60 2.26 -1.35
C ASP A 70 17.40 2.60 -0.44
N GLU A 71 16.51 3.49 -0.89
CA GLU A 71 15.24 3.81 -0.20
C GLU A 71 14.36 2.58 0.02
N ASP A 72 14.48 1.54 -0.83
CA ASP A 72 13.70 0.32 -0.67
C ASP A 72 14.10 -0.46 0.58
N TYR A 73 15.35 -0.37 1.05
CA TYR A 73 15.75 -1.01 2.31
C TYR A 73 15.02 -0.40 3.51
N GLU A 74 14.86 0.92 3.54
CA GLU A 74 14.08 1.59 4.59
C GLU A 74 12.61 1.20 4.52
N LYS A 75 12.04 1.13 3.30
CA LYS A 75 10.65 0.68 3.10
C LYS A 75 10.44 -0.77 3.54
N VAL A 76 11.41 -1.66 3.32
CA VAL A 76 11.35 -3.05 3.83
C VAL A 76 11.33 -3.08 5.35
N ASN A 77 12.20 -2.32 6.02
CA ASN A 77 12.19 -2.22 7.49
C ASN A 77 10.87 -1.63 8.00
N PHE A 78 10.34 -0.64 7.30
CA PHE A 78 9.03 -0.04 7.60
C PHE A 78 7.88 -1.04 7.43
N ILE A 79 7.87 -1.84 6.36
CA ILE A 79 6.87 -2.91 6.16
C ILE A 79 6.88 -3.88 7.35
N ARG A 80 8.07 -4.29 7.83
CA ARG A 80 8.19 -5.13 9.04
C ARG A 80 7.62 -4.45 10.27
N TYR A 81 7.89 -3.16 10.45
CA TYR A 81 7.35 -2.37 11.55
C TYR A 81 5.81 -2.34 11.51
N ILE A 82 5.20 -2.09 10.35
CA ILE A 82 3.74 -2.07 10.21
C ILE A 82 3.15 -3.44 10.51
N LYS A 83 3.66 -4.53 9.93
CA LYS A 83 3.16 -5.88 10.21
C LYS A 83 3.23 -6.27 11.68
N ARG A 84 4.29 -5.86 12.38
CA ARG A 84 4.44 -6.12 13.81
C ARG A 84 3.49 -5.32 14.70
N ASN A 85 3.23 -4.06 14.35
CA ASN A 85 2.50 -3.12 15.24
C ASN A 85 1.04 -2.87 14.82
N LYS A 86 0.69 -3.19 13.58
CA LYS A 86 -0.64 -3.10 12.96
C LYS A 86 -0.90 -4.31 12.06
N PRO A 87 -0.88 -5.55 12.60
CA PRO A 87 -1.08 -6.77 11.81
C PRO A 87 -2.43 -6.82 11.09
N GLU A 88 -3.43 -6.12 11.60
CA GLU A 88 -4.78 -5.98 11.04
C GLU A 88 -4.83 -5.15 9.75
N LEU A 89 -3.86 -4.25 9.54
CA LEU A 89 -3.82 -3.37 8.37
C LEU A 89 -3.41 -4.17 7.12
N PRO A 90 -4.30 -4.32 6.12
CA PRO A 90 -3.93 -4.92 4.84
C PRO A 90 -2.82 -4.10 4.20
N LEU A 91 -1.78 -4.79 3.75
CA LEU A 91 -0.61 -4.18 3.14
C LEU A 91 -0.44 -4.85 1.78
N LEU A 92 -0.06 -4.07 0.77
CA LEU A 92 0.30 -4.56 -0.56
C LEU A 92 1.68 -4.03 -0.91
N ILE A 93 2.58 -4.92 -1.34
CA ILE A 93 3.92 -4.52 -1.79
C ILE A 93 3.90 -4.49 -3.31
N PHE A 94 4.15 -3.31 -3.87
CA PHE A 94 4.23 -3.12 -5.32
C PHE A 94 5.65 -2.78 -5.72
N SER A 95 6.16 -3.43 -6.75
CA SER A 95 7.47 -3.09 -7.32
C SER A 95 7.31 -2.55 -8.73
N HIS A 96 7.90 -1.38 -9.01
CA HIS A 96 7.92 -0.80 -10.35
C HIS A 96 8.88 -1.51 -11.31
N LYS A 97 9.72 -2.41 -10.79
CA LYS A 97 10.67 -3.25 -11.54
C LYS A 97 10.72 -4.65 -10.91
N GLU A 98 11.02 -5.66 -11.70
CA GLU A 98 11.29 -7.01 -11.21
C GLU A 98 12.49 -7.01 -10.25
N LYS A 99 12.36 -7.63 -9.07
CA LYS A 99 13.42 -7.61 -8.04
C LYS A 99 13.61 -8.95 -7.35
N ASP A 100 14.45 -9.78 -7.96
CA ASP A 100 14.83 -11.08 -7.39
C ASP A 100 15.40 -11.00 -5.98
N TRP A 101 16.26 -10.01 -5.69
CA TRP A 101 16.90 -9.91 -4.36
C TRP A 101 15.91 -9.48 -3.27
N LEU A 102 14.94 -8.64 -3.62
CA LEU A 102 13.92 -8.16 -2.71
C LEU A 102 12.91 -9.28 -2.43
N ILE A 103 12.48 -10.00 -3.47
CA ILE A 103 11.68 -11.21 -3.33
C ILE A 103 12.41 -12.20 -2.43
N ARG A 104 13.72 -12.39 -2.61
CA ARG A 104 14.54 -13.23 -1.71
C ARG A 104 14.58 -12.69 -0.28
N GLN A 105 14.73 -11.40 -0.04
CA GLN A 105 14.69 -10.86 1.32
C GLN A 105 13.31 -11.05 1.97
N LEU A 106 12.23 -10.82 1.22
CA LEU A 106 10.85 -11.00 1.69
C LEU A 106 10.53 -12.49 1.90
N LEU A 107 11.11 -13.40 1.10
CA LEU A 107 11.03 -14.85 1.26
C LEU A 107 11.97 -15.40 2.34
N ILE A 108 13.10 -14.76 2.65
CA ILE A 108 13.97 -15.14 3.78
C ILE A 108 13.30 -14.78 5.10
N ILE A 109 12.43 -13.76 5.10
CA ILE A 109 11.48 -13.44 6.18
C ILE A 109 10.31 -14.47 6.17
N LYS A 110 10.56 -15.72 5.74
CA LYS A 110 9.58 -16.82 5.66
C LYS A 110 9.06 -17.19 7.05
N ASN A 111 7.93 -16.59 7.38
CA ASN A 111 6.89 -17.12 8.25
C ASN A 111 5.58 -16.40 7.92
N HIS A 112 5.04 -16.57 6.70
CA HIS A 112 3.67 -16.17 6.32
C HIS A 112 3.22 -14.71 6.59
N GLU A 113 4.11 -13.80 6.99
CA GLU A 113 3.75 -12.49 7.59
C GLU A 113 3.76 -11.31 6.59
N LEU A 114 4.18 -11.53 5.35
CA LEU A 114 4.25 -10.48 4.35
C LEU A 114 3.11 -10.58 3.35
N ALA A 115 2.55 -9.41 3.09
CA ALA A 115 1.57 -9.10 2.05
C ALA A 115 1.89 -9.74 0.70
N PRO A 116 0.89 -10.00 -0.17
CA PRO A 116 1.16 -10.38 -1.55
C PRO A 116 2.06 -9.33 -2.21
N ILE A 117 3.10 -9.81 -2.88
CA ILE A 117 4.00 -9.00 -3.69
C ILE A 117 3.47 -9.12 -5.11
N THR A 118 3.08 -8.00 -5.71
CA THR A 118 2.68 -7.99 -7.12
C THR A 118 3.73 -7.27 -7.95
N ASP A 119 4.42 -8.05 -8.77
CA ASP A 119 5.31 -7.57 -9.85
C ASP A 119 4.54 -7.39 -11.17
N ARG A 120 3.24 -7.75 -11.19
CA ARG A 120 2.42 -7.65 -12.39
C ARG A 120 2.13 -6.18 -12.72
N ARG A 121 2.08 -5.89 -14.02
CA ARG A 121 1.64 -4.60 -14.56
C ARG A 121 0.23 -4.21 -14.11
N ASP A 122 -0.52 -5.14 -13.53
CA ASP A 122 -1.92 -4.98 -13.16
C ASP A 122 -2.13 -4.95 -11.63
N ILE A 123 -1.52 -3.96 -10.95
CA ILE A 123 -1.87 -3.61 -9.56
C ILE A 123 -3.37 -3.36 -9.41
N ARG A 124 -4.02 -2.94 -10.49
CA ARG A 124 -5.45 -2.69 -10.58
C ARG A 124 -6.25 -3.96 -10.33
N GLU A 125 -5.96 -5.10 -10.98
CA GLU A 125 -6.64 -6.38 -10.69
C GLU A 125 -6.58 -6.77 -9.20
N VAL A 126 -5.42 -6.57 -8.56
CA VAL A 126 -5.23 -6.91 -7.14
C VAL A 126 -6.05 -5.99 -6.24
N VAL A 127 -6.05 -4.70 -6.56
CA VAL A 127 -6.87 -3.71 -5.84
C VAL A 127 -8.35 -3.98 -6.07
N GLU A 128 -8.81 -4.20 -7.30
CA GLU A 128 -10.21 -4.58 -7.62
C GLU A 128 -10.66 -5.79 -6.80
N THR A 129 -9.87 -6.86 -6.79
CA THR A 129 -10.15 -8.06 -6.00
C THR A 129 -10.26 -7.74 -4.50
N PHE A 130 -9.35 -6.92 -3.97
CA PHE A 130 -9.43 -6.47 -2.58
C PHE A 130 -10.67 -5.60 -2.30
N LEU A 131 -11.06 -4.74 -3.24
CA LEU A 131 -12.25 -3.92 -3.12
C LEU A 131 -13.52 -4.78 -3.10
N GLU A 132 -13.62 -5.79 -3.96
CA GLU A 132 -14.78 -6.68 -4.05
C GLU A 132 -14.85 -7.68 -2.90
N ARG A 133 -13.72 -8.30 -2.53
CA ARG A 133 -13.70 -9.45 -1.60
C ARG A 133 -13.22 -9.10 -0.19
N GLY A 134 -12.55 -7.95 -0.03
CA GLY A 134 -11.90 -7.57 1.23
C GLY A 134 -10.65 -8.39 1.57
N ILE A 135 -10.16 -9.20 0.64
CA ILE A 135 -9.03 -10.11 0.81
C ILE A 135 -7.96 -9.78 -0.23
N LEU A 136 -6.69 -9.81 0.19
CA LEU A 136 -5.54 -9.71 -0.70
C LEU A 136 -5.07 -11.15 -1.00
N ASP A 137 -5.39 -11.67 -2.18
CA ASP A 137 -4.93 -12.97 -2.68
C ASP A 137 -3.49 -12.92 -3.21
#